data_AF-A0A016SPW0-F1
#
_entry.id   AF-A0A016SPW0-F1
#
_cell.length_a   1.000
_cell.length_b   1.000
_cell.length_c   1.000
_cell.angle_alpha   90.00
_cell.angle_beta   90.00
_cell.angle_gamma   90.00
#
_symmetry.space_group_name_H-M   'P 1'
#
loop_
_entity.id
_entity.type
_entity.pdbx_description
1 polymer ?
#
loop_
_entity_poly.entity_id
_entity_poly.type
_entity_poly.pdbx_seq_one_letter_code
_entity_poly.pdbx_strand_id
1 'polypeptide(L)'
;MENWGLILGHYELLMVDRDYVNIARLSRVGNTVAHETVHMWFGDLITMDWWSDVFIKEGFAKYWSANAHAYAIPEQTAYAMDYTRFQVYLDALDFDCSPDHCKPMLSDTPPILGKIPYFKGSAILNLLSNVMSPETLQNGLRRYIRKNVNGVSNAEDLWASLTEVCAEDGVKDWEGKDLDVSVLMKEWSYGTSFPILKASATRDGKVTYQLEACLGNISDWKIPVFRGDGTSEKLLWFTGRNGSSPEWSPNLPLFAIDNVRASSFLRIQYDDLCWDDLLKNLKTAAKDHETQGQLLSDALFFARKGVYKWPKFLDLVRAINWEASLTQWRVAFSFMDTFYHNFRYHSEFDRIKMFMMALTQKVYRHIELLDQSKWEIQALRAQLQDHMCRIEHRSCLDQVNLEFQKFATQCANSRHGTAKCVGVAPDYRQSVYCYGLRQNPKSIELVESMRKYFAEKAIYFNRDGEKLLHAMSCINDTSKLNGYINLVISGELPETIIQYIGDNEVTGQLLFEHLNKNLKQRYSVALYWLFFALLLYPTGMFSSLLFSFKTLVDDGTLRRMRLSKTYHCFRTNKGYSLFEQMLLSLPGGCTVFSGEFDSWKFFPFYS
;
A
#
# COMPACT_ATOMS: atom_id res chain seq x y z
N MET A 1 7.84 -15.27 -13.46
CA MET A 1 8.32 -15.41 -14.85
C MET A 1 7.59 -16.56 -15.47
N GLU A 2 6.81 -16.18 -16.44
CA GLU A 2 5.70 -16.89 -17.05
C GLU A 2 6.11 -17.69 -18.27
N ASN A 3 7.31 -18.29 -18.31
CA ASN A 3 7.71 -19.03 -19.51
C ASN A 3 6.66 -20.11 -19.82
N TRP A 4 6.21 -20.15 -21.07
CA TRP A 4 5.08 -20.99 -21.45
C TRP A 4 5.36 -22.48 -21.19
N GLY A 5 4.57 -23.08 -20.30
CA GLY A 5 4.75 -24.48 -19.86
C GLY A 5 5.83 -24.69 -18.79
N LEU A 6 6.53 -23.65 -18.36
CA LEU A 6 7.55 -23.67 -17.29
C LEU A 6 7.55 -22.35 -16.51
N ILE A 7 6.56 -22.15 -15.63
CA ILE A 7 6.51 -21.01 -14.72
C ILE A 7 7.68 -21.11 -13.72
N LEU A 8 8.53 -20.08 -13.71
CA LEU A 8 9.68 -19.96 -12.82
C LEU A 8 9.49 -18.79 -11.85
N GLY A 9 9.86 -19.01 -10.60
CA GLY A 9 9.72 -17.99 -9.57
C GLY A 9 10.58 -18.27 -8.35
N HIS A 10 10.80 -17.22 -7.57
CA HIS A 10 11.44 -17.35 -6.27
C HIS A 10 10.58 -18.25 -5.38
N TYR A 11 11.19 -19.16 -4.62
CA TYR A 11 10.45 -20.14 -3.78
C TYR A 11 9.40 -19.47 -2.88
N GLU A 12 9.68 -18.24 -2.46
CA GLU A 12 8.80 -17.40 -1.67
C GLU A 12 7.45 -17.09 -2.31
N LEU A 13 7.40 -17.03 -3.64
CA LEU A 13 6.19 -16.67 -4.37
C LEU A 13 5.44 -17.89 -4.91
N LEU A 14 6.03 -19.09 -4.79
CA LEU A 14 5.48 -20.33 -5.36
C LEU A 14 5.24 -21.43 -4.34
N MET A 15 5.94 -21.40 -3.19
CA MET A 15 5.90 -22.47 -2.20
C MET A 15 5.58 -21.91 -0.81
N VAL A 16 4.93 -22.74 0.01
CA VAL A 16 4.57 -22.41 1.39
C VAL A 16 4.93 -23.56 2.33
N ASP A 17 5.36 -23.21 3.53
CA ASP A 17 5.51 -24.14 4.65
C ASP A 17 4.27 -24.01 5.55
N ARG A 18 3.42 -25.04 5.56
CA ARG A 18 2.10 -25.02 6.22
C ARG A 18 2.19 -24.75 7.72
N ASP A 19 3.31 -25.08 8.37
CA ASP A 19 3.51 -24.88 9.81
C ASP A 19 3.83 -23.42 10.19
N TYR A 20 4.15 -22.58 9.20
CA TYR A 20 4.71 -21.24 9.38
C TYR A 20 4.07 -20.13 8.55
N VAL A 21 3.31 -20.49 7.53
CA VAL A 21 2.72 -19.54 6.59
C VAL A 21 1.57 -18.77 7.25
N ASN A 22 1.58 -17.45 7.11
CA ASN A 22 0.46 -16.57 7.49
C ASN A 22 -0.47 -16.34 6.29
N ILE A 23 -1.65 -15.79 6.53
CA ILE A 23 -2.66 -15.56 5.48
C ILE A 23 -2.15 -14.64 4.38
N ALA A 24 -1.50 -13.54 4.75
CA ALA A 24 -0.97 -12.59 3.78
C ALA A 24 -0.01 -13.28 2.80
N ARG A 25 0.81 -14.22 3.29
CA ARG A 25 1.71 -15.00 2.46
C ARG A 25 1.00 -16.08 1.65
N LEU A 26 0.03 -16.78 2.22
CA LEU A 26 -0.81 -17.74 1.48
C LEU A 26 -1.49 -17.05 0.30
N SER A 27 -2.14 -15.91 0.55
CA SER A 27 -2.79 -15.11 -0.48
C SER A 27 -1.80 -14.57 -1.51
N ARG A 28 -0.61 -14.13 -1.08
CA ARG A 28 0.45 -13.69 -2.01
C ARG A 28 0.88 -14.82 -2.95
N VAL A 29 1.13 -16.02 -2.44
CA VAL A 29 1.50 -17.18 -3.28
C VAL A 29 0.34 -17.55 -4.20
N GLY A 30 -0.89 -17.65 -3.69
CA GLY A 30 -2.08 -17.93 -4.49
C GLY A 30 -2.28 -16.94 -5.63
N ASN A 31 -2.18 -15.63 -5.34
CA ASN A 31 -2.26 -14.58 -6.34
C ASN A 31 -1.07 -14.62 -7.33
N THR A 32 0.16 -14.89 -6.90
CA THR A 32 1.29 -14.98 -7.83
C THR A 32 1.14 -16.17 -8.77
N VAL A 33 0.79 -17.35 -8.27
CA VAL A 33 0.54 -18.53 -9.13
C VAL A 33 -0.57 -18.23 -10.13
N ALA A 34 -1.67 -17.61 -9.67
CA ALA A 34 -2.75 -17.18 -10.54
C ALA A 34 -2.30 -16.16 -11.60
N HIS A 35 -1.56 -15.11 -11.21
CA HIS A 35 -1.01 -14.09 -12.10
C HIS A 35 -0.16 -14.71 -13.22
N GLU A 36 0.79 -15.56 -12.86
CA GLU A 36 1.67 -16.23 -13.82
C GLU A 36 0.92 -17.24 -14.70
N THR A 37 -0.19 -17.81 -14.22
CA THR A 37 -1.06 -18.69 -15.02
C THR A 37 -1.89 -17.91 -16.03
N VAL A 38 -2.34 -16.69 -15.69
CA VAL A 38 -3.07 -15.82 -16.63
C VAL A 38 -2.19 -15.44 -17.83
N HIS A 39 -0.88 -15.33 -17.62
CA HIS A 39 0.06 -15.04 -18.69
C HIS A 39 0.11 -16.08 -19.81
N MET A 40 -0.33 -17.32 -19.54
CA MET A 40 -0.48 -18.35 -20.59
C MET A 40 -1.44 -17.89 -21.70
N TRP A 41 -2.36 -16.97 -21.42
CA TRP A 41 -3.21 -16.30 -22.41
C TRP A 41 -2.70 -14.90 -22.76
N PHE A 42 -2.42 -14.08 -21.74
CA PHE A 42 -2.04 -12.67 -21.90
C PHE A 42 -0.54 -12.47 -21.66
N GLY A 43 0.25 -12.53 -22.72
CA GLY A 43 1.72 -12.53 -22.68
C GLY A 43 2.30 -13.59 -23.61
N ASP A 44 1.85 -14.83 -23.44
CA ASP A 44 2.35 -15.99 -24.21
C ASP A 44 1.53 -16.28 -25.46
N LEU A 45 0.27 -16.66 -25.31
CA LEU A 45 -0.60 -17.00 -26.44
C LEU A 45 -0.89 -15.79 -27.33
N ILE A 46 -0.98 -14.61 -26.72
CA ILE A 46 -1.10 -13.31 -27.37
C ILE A 46 -0.04 -12.43 -26.73
N THR A 47 0.99 -12.10 -27.49
CA THR A 47 2.08 -11.26 -27.02
C THR A 47 1.82 -9.82 -27.44
N MET A 48 2.15 -8.85 -26.58
CA MET A 48 2.06 -7.46 -27.02
C MET A 48 3.03 -7.19 -28.18
N ASP A 49 2.64 -6.38 -29.16
CA ASP A 49 3.47 -6.02 -30.31
C ASP A 49 4.75 -5.28 -29.88
N TRP A 50 4.61 -4.38 -28.90
CA TRP A 50 5.75 -3.71 -28.29
C TRP A 50 5.55 -3.47 -26.79
N TRP A 51 6.65 -3.19 -26.09
CA TRP A 51 6.69 -2.94 -24.65
C TRP A 51 5.85 -1.74 -24.18
N SER A 52 5.46 -0.84 -25.09
CA SER A 52 4.49 0.22 -24.81
C SER A 52 3.15 -0.32 -24.30
N ASP A 53 2.79 -1.53 -24.72
CA ASP A 53 1.51 -2.19 -24.48
C ASP A 53 1.61 -3.25 -23.37
N VAL A 54 2.66 -3.18 -22.54
CA VAL A 54 2.93 -4.15 -21.46
C VAL A 54 1.76 -4.31 -20.48
N PHE A 55 0.83 -3.34 -20.40
CA PHE A 55 -0.38 -3.48 -19.59
C PHE A 55 -1.28 -4.64 -20.07
N ILE A 56 -1.30 -4.97 -21.37
CA ILE A 56 -2.10 -6.09 -21.91
C ILE A 56 -1.66 -7.40 -21.25
N LYS A 57 -0.37 -7.50 -20.95
CA LYS A 57 0.21 -8.62 -20.20
C LYS A 57 -0.02 -8.45 -18.69
N GLU A 58 0.56 -7.40 -18.10
CA GLU A 58 0.70 -7.29 -16.64
C GLU A 58 -0.58 -6.80 -15.94
N GLY A 59 -1.34 -5.92 -16.59
CA GLY A 59 -2.61 -5.42 -16.07
C GLY A 59 -3.68 -6.51 -16.06
N PHE A 60 -3.75 -7.34 -17.11
CA PHE A 60 -4.67 -8.47 -17.18
C PHE A 60 -4.35 -9.56 -16.16
N ALA A 61 -3.07 -9.94 -16.06
CA ALA A 61 -2.64 -10.90 -15.05
C ALA A 61 -2.94 -10.41 -13.64
N LYS A 62 -2.71 -9.11 -13.38
CA LYS A 62 -3.00 -8.50 -12.08
C LYS A 62 -4.51 -8.44 -11.77
N TYR A 63 -5.34 -8.15 -12.77
CA TYR A 63 -6.80 -8.12 -12.63
C TYR A 63 -7.38 -9.50 -12.36
N TRP A 64 -7.02 -10.50 -13.18
CA TRP A 64 -7.57 -11.84 -13.11
C TRP A 64 -6.97 -12.70 -11.98
N SER A 65 -5.83 -12.32 -11.40
CA SER A 65 -5.23 -13.09 -10.29
C SER A 65 -6.19 -13.22 -9.10
N ALA A 66 -6.95 -12.15 -8.80
CA ALA A 66 -7.95 -12.15 -7.74
C ALA A 66 -9.13 -13.09 -8.07
N ASN A 67 -9.61 -13.08 -9.31
CA ASN A 67 -10.70 -13.97 -9.75
C ASN A 67 -10.28 -15.44 -9.72
N ALA A 68 -9.09 -15.75 -10.24
CA ALA A 68 -8.58 -17.11 -10.27
C ALA A 68 -8.32 -17.63 -8.86
N HIS A 69 -7.82 -16.78 -7.96
CA HIS A 69 -7.71 -17.11 -6.54
C HIS A 69 -9.08 -17.40 -5.92
N ALA A 70 -10.07 -16.50 -6.09
CA ALA A 70 -11.42 -16.70 -5.57
C ALA A 70 -12.09 -17.96 -6.13
N TYR A 71 -11.86 -18.29 -7.40
CA TYR A 71 -12.37 -19.50 -8.02
C TYR A 71 -11.71 -20.77 -7.46
N ALA A 72 -10.39 -20.75 -7.27
CA ALA A 72 -9.63 -21.89 -6.78
C ALA A 72 -9.83 -22.15 -5.28
N ILE A 73 -10.14 -21.10 -4.50
CA ILE A 73 -10.36 -21.18 -3.05
C ILE A 73 -11.61 -20.35 -2.69
N PRO A 74 -12.82 -20.87 -2.96
CA PRO A 74 -14.07 -20.12 -2.83
C PRO A 74 -14.32 -19.55 -1.43
N GLU A 75 -13.88 -20.24 -0.39
CA GLU A 75 -14.02 -19.81 1.00
C GLU A 75 -13.27 -18.49 1.28
N GLN A 76 -12.32 -18.10 0.43
CA GLN A 76 -11.47 -16.92 0.56
C GLN A 76 -11.81 -15.82 -0.46
N THR A 77 -12.99 -15.91 -1.08
CA THR A 77 -13.48 -14.93 -2.07
C THR A 77 -13.47 -13.51 -1.52
N ALA A 78 -13.92 -13.28 -0.28
CA ALA A 78 -13.94 -11.93 0.30
C ALA A 78 -12.53 -11.33 0.45
N TYR A 79 -11.53 -12.15 0.84
CA TYR A 79 -10.14 -11.70 0.89
C TYR A 79 -9.61 -11.33 -0.51
N ALA A 80 -9.90 -12.14 -1.53
CA ALA A 80 -9.38 -11.97 -2.88
C ALA A 80 -10.10 -10.86 -3.65
N MET A 81 -11.42 -10.88 -3.67
CA MET A 81 -12.26 -10.01 -4.50
C MET A 81 -12.55 -8.67 -3.83
N ASP A 82 -12.76 -8.65 -2.51
CA ASP A 82 -13.14 -7.42 -1.82
C ASP A 82 -11.86 -6.71 -1.35
N TYR A 83 -11.05 -7.38 -0.51
CA TYR A 83 -9.85 -6.76 0.07
C TYR A 83 -8.70 -6.58 -0.93
N THR A 84 -8.27 -7.65 -1.62
CA THR A 84 -7.05 -7.57 -2.47
C THR A 84 -7.25 -6.64 -3.66
N ARG A 85 -8.42 -6.68 -4.33
CA ARG A 85 -8.72 -5.73 -5.42
C ARG A 85 -8.83 -4.29 -4.92
N PHE A 86 -9.47 -4.06 -3.78
CA PHE A 86 -9.56 -2.73 -3.19
C PHE A 86 -8.17 -2.18 -2.80
N GLN A 87 -7.29 -3.01 -2.25
CA GLN A 87 -5.90 -2.61 -1.98
C GLN A 87 -5.17 -2.21 -3.27
N VAL A 88 -5.28 -3.00 -4.34
CA VAL A 88 -4.65 -2.68 -5.64
C VAL A 88 -5.19 -1.36 -6.21
N TYR A 89 -6.48 -1.10 -6.05
CA TYR A 89 -7.11 0.16 -6.44
C TYR A 89 -6.53 1.36 -5.67
N LEU A 90 -6.42 1.25 -4.34
CA LEU A 90 -5.84 2.32 -3.51
C LEU A 90 -4.37 2.57 -3.85
N ASP A 91 -3.59 1.49 -4.01
CA ASP A 91 -2.20 1.58 -4.40
C ASP A 91 -2.06 2.25 -5.78
N ALA A 92 -2.93 1.89 -6.74
CA ALA A 92 -2.94 2.52 -8.07
C ALA A 92 -3.15 4.04 -7.99
N LEU A 93 -4.10 4.51 -7.18
CA LEU A 93 -4.34 5.94 -6.96
C LEU A 93 -3.12 6.61 -6.31
N ASP A 94 -2.49 5.98 -5.34
CA ASP A 94 -1.33 6.58 -4.66
C ASP A 94 -0.10 6.65 -5.58
N PHE A 95 0.17 5.60 -6.36
CA PHE A 95 1.26 5.58 -7.34
C PHE A 95 1.05 6.60 -8.47
N ASP A 96 -0.17 6.68 -9.00
CA ASP A 96 -0.49 7.56 -10.14
C ASP A 96 -0.71 9.03 -9.74
N CYS A 97 -0.60 9.35 -8.45
CA CYS A 97 -0.49 10.72 -7.93
C CYS A 97 0.86 11.00 -7.24
N SER A 98 1.89 10.20 -7.53
CA SER A 98 3.28 10.46 -7.14
C SER A 98 4.10 10.97 -8.33
N PRO A 99 4.74 12.15 -8.25
CA PRO A 99 5.54 12.70 -9.35
C PRO A 99 6.67 11.77 -9.85
N ASP A 100 7.19 10.90 -8.99
CA ASP A 100 8.29 9.99 -9.32
C ASP A 100 7.84 8.68 -9.99
N HIS A 101 6.52 8.45 -10.04
CA HIS A 101 5.95 7.19 -10.53
C HIS A 101 4.84 7.37 -11.57
N CYS A 102 4.17 8.53 -11.56
CA CYS A 102 3.08 8.87 -12.45
C CYS A 102 3.56 8.90 -13.91
N LYS A 103 2.95 8.05 -14.74
CA LYS A 103 3.22 7.97 -16.17
C LYS A 103 2.00 7.39 -16.91
N PRO A 104 1.89 7.53 -18.24
CA PRO A 104 0.84 6.88 -18.99
C PRO A 104 0.89 5.36 -18.83
N MET A 105 -0.26 4.70 -18.89
CA MET A 105 -0.34 3.24 -18.83
C MET A 105 0.24 2.60 -20.09
N LEU A 106 -0.06 3.20 -21.25
CA LEU A 106 0.54 2.88 -22.54
C LEU A 106 1.73 3.81 -22.77
N SER A 107 2.93 3.31 -22.49
CA SER A 107 4.17 4.08 -22.61
C SER A 107 5.38 3.17 -22.66
N ASP A 108 6.34 3.50 -23.52
CA ASP A 108 7.66 2.90 -23.60
C ASP A 108 8.67 3.57 -22.65
N THR A 109 8.24 4.56 -21.86
CA THR A 109 9.11 5.29 -20.94
C THR A 109 9.52 4.41 -19.74
N PRO A 110 10.83 4.20 -19.52
CA PRO A 110 11.32 3.43 -18.39
C PRO A 110 10.95 4.05 -17.03
N PRO A 111 10.82 3.23 -15.96
CA PRO A 111 10.84 1.76 -15.99
C PRO A 111 9.56 1.22 -16.62
N ILE A 112 9.67 0.42 -17.68
CA ILE A 112 8.52 -0.11 -18.43
C ILE A 112 7.69 -1.03 -17.53
N LEU A 113 8.35 -1.98 -16.87
CA LEU A 113 7.78 -2.88 -15.84
C LEU A 113 7.67 -2.20 -14.47
N GLY A 114 7.07 -1.00 -14.45
CA GLY A 114 6.75 -0.25 -13.24
C GLY A 114 5.38 -0.65 -12.66
N LYS A 115 4.96 -0.02 -11.55
CA LYS A 115 3.67 -0.33 -10.91
C LYS A 115 2.44 0.12 -11.70
N ILE A 116 2.58 1.10 -12.59
CA ILE A 116 1.46 1.67 -13.35
C ILE A 116 0.79 0.61 -14.26
N PRO A 117 1.49 -0.10 -15.18
CA PRO A 117 0.87 -1.14 -16.00
C PRO A 117 0.17 -2.26 -15.22
N TYR A 118 0.63 -2.56 -13.99
CA TYR A 118 0.02 -3.57 -13.13
C TYR A 118 -1.20 -3.03 -12.40
N PHE A 119 -1.01 -1.98 -11.59
CA PHE A 119 -2.02 -1.51 -10.65
C PHE A 119 -3.06 -0.62 -11.33
N LYS A 120 -2.62 0.41 -12.07
CA LYS A 120 -3.54 1.24 -12.89
C LYS A 120 -4.22 0.37 -13.94
N GLY A 121 -3.46 -0.50 -14.62
CA GLY A 121 -4.02 -1.46 -15.58
C GLY A 121 -5.14 -2.31 -14.98
N SER A 122 -4.90 -2.91 -13.81
CA SER A 122 -5.93 -3.68 -13.10
C SER A 122 -7.13 -2.84 -12.67
N ALA A 123 -6.92 -1.60 -12.20
CA ALA A 123 -8.00 -0.71 -11.78
C ALA A 123 -8.88 -0.26 -12.96
N ILE A 124 -8.27 0.01 -14.13
CA ILE A 124 -8.98 0.36 -15.36
C ILE A 124 -9.76 -0.83 -15.93
N LEU A 125 -9.23 -2.05 -15.85
CA LEU A 125 -9.99 -3.25 -16.21
C LEU A 125 -11.19 -3.47 -15.28
N ASN A 126 -11.06 -3.15 -13.99
CA ASN A 126 -12.20 -3.17 -13.07
C ASN A 126 -13.26 -2.11 -13.43
N LEU A 127 -12.84 -0.90 -13.76
CA LEU A 127 -13.73 0.15 -14.28
C LEU A 127 -14.47 -0.31 -15.53
N LEU A 128 -13.76 -0.87 -16.51
CA LEU A 128 -14.37 -1.40 -17.74
C LEU A 128 -15.39 -2.50 -17.41
N SER A 129 -15.02 -3.45 -16.56
CA SER A 129 -15.91 -4.53 -16.12
C SER A 129 -17.19 -4.01 -15.45
N ASN A 130 -17.11 -2.89 -14.71
CA ASN A 130 -18.29 -2.28 -14.10
C ASN A 130 -19.18 -1.61 -15.16
N VAL A 131 -18.59 -0.93 -16.15
CA VAL A 131 -19.34 -0.24 -17.21
C VAL A 131 -20.05 -1.21 -18.14
N MET A 132 -19.34 -2.22 -18.66
CA MET A 132 -19.88 -3.13 -19.66
C MET A 132 -20.48 -4.41 -19.09
N SER A 133 -20.33 -4.65 -17.79
CA SER A 133 -20.58 -5.92 -17.10
C SER A 133 -19.44 -6.95 -17.23
N PRO A 134 -19.26 -7.84 -16.23
CA PRO A 134 -18.29 -8.94 -16.30
C PRO A 134 -18.53 -9.90 -17.47
N GLU A 135 -19.79 -10.13 -17.86
CA GLU A 135 -20.13 -11.06 -18.94
C GLU A 135 -19.72 -10.52 -20.31
N THR A 136 -20.10 -9.28 -20.62
CA THR A 136 -19.71 -8.57 -21.85
C THR A 136 -18.19 -8.43 -21.95
N LEU A 137 -17.51 -8.08 -20.85
CA LEU A 137 -16.05 -8.05 -20.81
C LEU A 137 -15.48 -9.43 -21.17
N GLN A 138 -15.97 -10.50 -20.56
CA GLN A 138 -15.48 -11.86 -20.85
C GLN A 138 -15.74 -12.26 -22.32
N ASN A 139 -16.88 -11.89 -22.89
CA ASN A 139 -17.21 -12.17 -24.29
C ASN A 139 -16.29 -11.40 -25.25
N GLY A 140 -16.03 -10.11 -24.97
CA GLY A 140 -15.07 -9.31 -25.73
C GLY A 140 -13.64 -9.85 -25.63
N LEU A 141 -13.21 -10.32 -24.47
CA LEU A 141 -11.90 -10.98 -24.32
C LEU A 141 -11.83 -12.31 -25.07
N ARG A 142 -12.88 -13.14 -25.07
CA ARG A 142 -12.93 -14.35 -25.90
C ARG A 142 -12.79 -14.02 -27.39
N ARG A 143 -13.41 -12.92 -27.83
CA ARG A 143 -13.30 -12.44 -29.22
C ARG A 143 -11.88 -11.96 -29.53
N TYR A 144 -11.32 -11.09 -28.69
CA TYR A 144 -9.95 -10.62 -28.79
C TYR A 144 -8.95 -11.78 -28.87
N ILE A 145 -9.10 -12.78 -27.99
CA ILE A 145 -8.23 -13.95 -27.98
C ILE A 145 -8.33 -14.73 -29.29
N ARG A 146 -9.54 -15.00 -29.80
CA ARG A 146 -9.72 -15.74 -31.06
C ARG A 146 -9.13 -15.02 -32.27
N LYS A 147 -9.17 -13.68 -32.29
CA LYS A 147 -8.63 -12.87 -33.40
C LYS A 147 -7.10 -12.86 -33.40
N ASN A 148 -6.47 -12.86 -32.22
CA ASN A 148 -5.04 -12.60 -32.06
C ASN A 148 -4.21 -13.81 -31.58
N VAL A 149 -4.82 -14.99 -31.48
CA VAL A 149 -4.17 -16.22 -31.00
C VAL A 149 -2.91 -16.57 -31.81
N ASN A 150 -1.83 -16.94 -31.12
CA ASN A 150 -0.51 -17.23 -31.69
C ASN A 150 0.13 -16.05 -32.45
N GLY A 151 -0.28 -14.82 -32.13
CA GLY A 151 0.17 -13.60 -32.79
C GLY A 151 0.61 -12.51 -31.82
N VAL A 152 0.92 -11.35 -32.41
CA VAL A 152 1.16 -10.10 -31.71
C VAL A 152 -0.08 -9.23 -31.74
N SER A 153 -0.28 -8.40 -30.72
CA SER A 153 -1.43 -7.49 -30.65
C SER A 153 -1.10 -6.23 -29.86
N ASN A 154 -1.83 -5.15 -30.11
CA ASN A 154 -1.69 -3.88 -29.39
C ASN A 154 -3.01 -3.48 -28.69
N ALA A 155 -3.00 -2.35 -27.98
CA ALA A 155 -4.18 -1.90 -27.26
C ALA A 155 -5.38 -1.60 -28.19
N GLU A 156 -5.14 -1.16 -29.43
CA GLU A 156 -6.21 -0.85 -30.38
C GLU A 156 -7.00 -2.10 -30.78
N ASP A 157 -6.33 -3.24 -31.00
CA ASP A 157 -6.99 -4.52 -31.29
C ASP A 157 -7.90 -4.99 -30.13
N LEU A 158 -7.44 -4.78 -28.90
CA LEU A 158 -8.19 -5.06 -27.68
C LEU A 158 -9.43 -4.18 -27.60
N TRP A 159 -9.27 -2.87 -27.76
CA TRP A 159 -10.37 -1.91 -27.70
C TRP A 159 -11.39 -2.17 -28.81
N ALA A 160 -10.95 -2.46 -30.04
CA ALA A 160 -11.83 -2.81 -31.14
C ALA A 160 -12.69 -4.04 -30.83
N SER A 161 -12.09 -5.10 -30.27
CA SER A 161 -12.82 -6.31 -29.90
C SER A 161 -13.86 -6.07 -28.79
N LEU A 162 -13.56 -5.20 -27.84
CA LEU A 162 -14.49 -4.81 -26.78
C LEU A 162 -15.61 -3.90 -27.29
N THR A 163 -15.31 -2.95 -28.18
CA THR A 163 -16.30 -2.07 -28.83
C THR A 163 -17.33 -2.88 -29.61
N GLU A 164 -16.91 -3.88 -30.39
CA GLU A 164 -17.85 -4.71 -31.15
C GLU A 164 -18.84 -5.46 -30.24
N VAL A 165 -18.37 -6.02 -29.13
CA VAL A 165 -19.24 -6.76 -28.20
C VAL A 165 -20.13 -5.81 -27.39
N CYS A 166 -19.64 -4.61 -27.05
CA CYS A 166 -20.48 -3.58 -26.41
C CYS A 166 -21.68 -3.21 -27.30
N ALA A 167 -21.49 -3.10 -28.62
CA ALA A 167 -22.58 -2.84 -29.55
C ALA A 167 -23.59 -4.00 -29.62
N GLU A 168 -23.10 -5.25 -29.63
CA GLU A 168 -23.95 -6.45 -29.63
C GLU A 168 -24.78 -6.58 -28.34
N ASP A 169 -24.17 -6.31 -27.18
CA ASP A 169 -24.82 -6.40 -25.87
C ASP A 169 -25.61 -5.12 -25.52
N GLY A 170 -25.58 -4.10 -26.39
CA GLY A 170 -26.34 -2.86 -26.23
C GLY A 170 -25.82 -1.93 -25.12
N VAL A 171 -24.53 -2.01 -24.78
CA VAL A 171 -23.87 -1.13 -23.80
C VAL A 171 -23.78 0.28 -24.38
N LYS A 172 -24.30 1.28 -23.66
CA LYS A 172 -24.38 2.66 -24.14
C LYS A 172 -23.32 3.59 -23.54
N ASP A 173 -22.85 4.54 -24.35
CA ASP A 173 -21.96 5.61 -23.93
C ASP A 173 -22.72 6.80 -23.31
N TRP A 174 -21.96 7.87 -23.03
CA TRP A 174 -22.46 9.14 -22.48
C TRP A 174 -23.37 9.93 -23.43
N GLU A 175 -23.47 9.56 -24.71
CA GLU A 175 -24.38 10.15 -25.69
C GLU A 175 -25.59 9.24 -26.01
N GLY A 176 -25.68 8.08 -25.36
CA GLY A 176 -26.71 7.07 -25.65
C GLY A 176 -26.47 6.26 -26.92
N LYS A 177 -25.26 6.35 -27.50
CA LYS A 177 -24.80 5.52 -28.63
C LYS A 177 -24.16 4.25 -28.11
N ASP A 178 -23.86 3.31 -29.01
CA ASP A 178 -23.09 2.11 -28.63
C ASP A 178 -21.70 2.52 -28.13
N LEU A 179 -21.26 1.91 -27.03
CA LEU A 179 -20.02 2.27 -26.37
C LEU A 179 -18.79 1.94 -27.22
N ASP A 180 -18.09 2.98 -27.65
CA ASP A 180 -16.73 2.85 -28.19
C ASP A 180 -15.69 2.85 -27.06
N VAL A 181 -15.17 1.67 -26.78
CA VAL A 181 -14.18 1.43 -25.73
C VAL A 181 -12.87 2.14 -26.04
N SER A 182 -12.51 2.30 -27.32
CA SER A 182 -11.27 3.01 -27.69
C SER A 182 -11.33 4.50 -27.32
N VAL A 183 -12.50 5.13 -27.53
CA VAL A 183 -12.75 6.52 -27.16
C VAL A 183 -12.79 6.66 -25.63
N LEU A 184 -13.48 5.75 -24.95
CA LEU A 184 -13.54 5.73 -23.50
C LEU A 184 -12.13 5.62 -22.90
N MET A 185 -11.31 4.68 -23.36
CA MET A 185 -10.01 4.32 -22.77
C MET A 185 -8.85 5.23 -23.15
N LYS A 186 -9.02 6.13 -24.12
CA LYS A 186 -7.94 7.00 -24.62
C LYS A 186 -7.21 7.76 -23.50
N GLU A 187 -7.94 8.55 -22.72
CA GLU A 187 -7.34 9.38 -21.66
C GLU A 187 -6.87 8.55 -20.46
N TRP A 188 -7.48 7.39 -20.21
CA TRP A 188 -7.02 6.48 -19.16
C TRP A 188 -5.71 5.77 -19.51
N SER A 189 -5.47 5.57 -20.81
CA SER A 189 -4.33 4.81 -21.33
C SER A 189 -3.13 5.69 -21.62
N TYR A 190 -3.33 6.81 -22.33
CA TYR A 190 -2.27 7.71 -22.77
C TYR A 190 -2.09 8.94 -21.86
N GLY A 191 -3.08 9.23 -21.01
CA GLY A 191 -2.98 10.30 -20.01
C GLY A 191 -2.19 9.87 -18.77
N THR A 192 -1.55 10.84 -18.13
CA THR A 192 -0.96 10.68 -16.80
C THR A 192 -2.00 10.94 -15.73
N SER A 193 -1.84 10.33 -14.56
CA SER A 193 -2.71 10.56 -13.40
C SER A 193 -4.18 10.15 -13.63
N PHE A 194 -5.05 10.64 -12.76
CA PHE A 194 -6.48 10.33 -12.71
C PHE A 194 -7.31 11.55 -12.28
N PRO A 195 -8.62 11.54 -12.56
CA PRO A 195 -9.50 12.64 -12.24
C PRO A 195 -9.83 12.75 -10.74
N ILE A 196 -9.91 13.99 -10.26
CA ILE A 196 -10.52 14.38 -8.99
C ILE A 196 -11.81 15.15 -9.30
N LEU A 197 -12.93 14.70 -8.76
CA LEU A 197 -14.21 15.42 -8.86
C LEU A 197 -14.42 16.27 -7.61
N LYS A 198 -14.44 17.60 -7.77
CA LYS A 198 -14.70 18.56 -6.70
C LYS A 198 -16.18 18.92 -6.63
N ALA A 199 -16.90 18.39 -5.65
CA ALA A 199 -18.26 18.79 -5.33
C ALA A 199 -18.25 20.05 -4.46
N SER A 200 -19.02 21.07 -4.85
CA SER A 200 -19.19 22.30 -4.07
C SER A 200 -20.63 22.78 -4.13
N ALA A 201 -21.18 23.22 -3.00
CA ALA A 201 -22.53 23.74 -2.91
C ALA A 201 -22.54 25.26 -2.79
N THR A 202 -23.48 25.89 -3.49
CA THR A 202 -23.81 27.29 -3.29
C THR A 202 -24.69 27.48 -2.06
N ARG A 203 -24.86 28.72 -1.58
CA ARG A 203 -25.69 29.01 -0.39
C ARG A 203 -27.18 28.68 -0.57
N ASP A 204 -27.66 28.70 -1.81
CA ASP A 204 -29.00 28.27 -2.21
C ASP A 204 -29.14 26.74 -2.30
N GLY A 205 -28.07 26.00 -1.99
CA GLY A 205 -28.07 24.54 -1.90
C GLY A 205 -27.81 23.82 -3.22
N LYS A 206 -27.51 24.54 -4.30
CA LYS A 206 -27.17 23.94 -5.59
C LYS A 206 -25.73 23.42 -5.57
N VAL A 207 -25.57 22.12 -5.80
CA VAL A 207 -24.26 21.47 -5.91
C VAL A 207 -23.77 21.58 -7.35
N THR A 208 -22.47 21.78 -7.50
CA THR A 208 -21.76 21.76 -8.78
C THR A 208 -20.50 20.93 -8.64
N TYR A 209 -20.07 20.33 -9.74
CA TYR A 209 -18.87 19.52 -9.79
C TYR A 209 -17.85 20.17 -10.71
N GLN A 210 -16.57 20.10 -10.34
CA GLN A 210 -15.46 20.57 -11.15
C GLN A 210 -14.40 19.47 -11.25
N LEU A 211 -13.88 19.27 -12.46
CA LEU A 211 -12.83 18.31 -12.74
C LEU A 211 -11.45 18.90 -12.49
N GLU A 212 -10.63 18.18 -11.73
CA GLU A 212 -9.19 18.39 -11.61
C GLU A 212 -8.44 17.10 -11.94
N ALA A 213 -7.14 17.22 -12.24
CA ALA A 213 -6.22 16.09 -12.32
C ALA A 213 -5.41 16.01 -11.02
N CYS A 214 -5.13 14.80 -10.51
CA CYS A 214 -4.32 14.68 -9.29
C CYS A 214 -2.90 15.24 -9.48
N LEU A 215 -2.32 15.01 -10.65
CA LEU A 215 -1.07 15.63 -11.12
C LEU A 215 -1.20 16.06 -12.58
N GLY A 216 -0.45 17.10 -12.96
CA GLY A 216 -0.35 17.54 -14.35
C GLY A 216 -1.58 18.30 -14.85
N ASN A 217 -1.86 18.16 -16.14
CA ASN A 217 -2.95 18.87 -16.81
C ASN A 217 -4.24 18.04 -16.83
N ILE A 218 -5.38 18.71 -16.87
CA ILE A 218 -6.69 18.07 -17.00
C ILE A 218 -6.85 17.46 -18.40
N SER A 219 -7.08 16.15 -18.45
CA SER A 219 -7.49 15.41 -19.64
C SER A 219 -9.01 15.41 -19.83
N ASP A 220 -9.48 15.08 -21.03
CA ASP A 220 -10.92 14.96 -21.35
C ASP A 220 -11.46 13.56 -21.02
N TRP A 221 -11.26 13.11 -19.77
CA TRP A 221 -11.75 11.80 -19.34
C TRP A 221 -13.26 11.71 -19.50
N LYS A 222 -13.73 10.59 -20.06
CA LYS A 222 -15.13 10.17 -19.97
C LYS A 222 -15.23 9.29 -18.74
N ILE A 223 -15.80 9.84 -17.67
CA ILE A 223 -15.70 9.25 -16.34
C ILE A 223 -17.04 8.58 -16.02
N PRO A 224 -17.11 7.24 -16.00
CA PRO A 224 -18.25 6.56 -15.42
C PRO A 224 -18.24 6.81 -13.91
N VAL A 225 -19.38 7.08 -13.30
CA VAL A 225 -19.53 7.20 -11.86
C VAL A 225 -20.79 6.47 -11.45
N PHE A 226 -20.64 5.43 -10.63
CA PHE A 226 -21.79 4.77 -10.02
C PHE A 226 -22.21 5.56 -8.79
N ARG A 227 -23.42 6.11 -8.84
CA ARG A 227 -24.06 6.81 -7.72
C ARG A 227 -25.03 5.85 -7.03
N GLY A 228 -24.92 5.70 -5.71
CA GLY A 228 -25.76 4.78 -4.94
C GLY A 228 -26.39 5.40 -3.69
N ASP A 229 -27.62 5.04 -3.40
CA ASP A 229 -28.39 5.48 -2.21
C ASP A 229 -28.46 4.41 -1.10
N GLY A 230 -27.70 3.33 -1.25
CA GLY A 230 -27.71 2.16 -0.37
C GLY A 230 -28.84 1.15 -0.66
N THR A 231 -29.67 1.40 -1.66
CA THR A 231 -30.71 0.47 -2.15
C THR A 231 -30.62 0.23 -3.66
N SER A 232 -30.24 1.25 -4.41
CA SER A 232 -30.07 1.23 -5.85
C SER A 232 -28.77 1.92 -6.24
N GLU A 233 -28.24 1.52 -7.40
CA GLU A 233 -27.08 2.15 -8.02
C GLU A 233 -27.43 2.57 -9.44
N LYS A 234 -26.95 3.73 -9.86
CA LYS A 234 -27.09 4.24 -11.23
C LYS A 234 -25.73 4.64 -11.77
N LEU A 235 -25.39 4.16 -12.96
CA LEU A 235 -24.26 4.66 -13.74
C LEU A 235 -24.59 6.05 -14.30
N LEU A 236 -23.73 7.02 -14.00
CA LEU A 236 -23.76 8.38 -14.52
C LEU A 236 -22.45 8.67 -15.24
N TRP A 237 -22.51 9.44 -16.33
CA TRP A 237 -21.32 9.86 -17.05
C TRP A 237 -20.96 11.30 -16.69
N PHE A 238 -19.75 11.50 -16.15
CA PHE A 238 -19.17 12.83 -16.02
C PHE A 238 -18.29 13.11 -17.26
N THR A 239 -18.66 14.13 -18.01
CA THR A 239 -17.96 14.55 -19.23
C THR A 239 -17.69 16.05 -19.21
N GLY A 240 -16.63 16.47 -19.91
CA GLY A 240 -16.17 17.87 -19.89
C GLY A 240 -15.61 18.26 -18.52
N ARG A 241 -15.62 19.57 -18.22
CA ARG A 241 -15.01 20.09 -16.97
C ARG A 241 -15.96 20.20 -15.79
N ASN A 242 -17.26 20.31 -16.05
CA ASN A 242 -18.27 20.59 -15.02
C ASN A 242 -19.40 19.55 -14.96
N GLY A 243 -19.27 18.45 -15.72
CA GLY A 243 -20.36 17.51 -16.00
C GLY A 243 -21.30 18.06 -17.07
N SER A 244 -21.67 17.22 -18.04
CA SER A 244 -22.54 17.64 -19.16
C SER A 244 -24.03 17.40 -18.92
N SER A 245 -24.42 16.73 -17.82
CA SER A 245 -25.80 16.34 -17.53
C SER A 245 -26.36 17.01 -16.27
N PRO A 246 -27.71 17.16 -16.15
CA PRO A 246 -28.35 17.73 -14.96
C PRO A 246 -28.05 16.98 -13.65
N GLU A 247 -27.71 15.70 -13.71
CA GLU A 247 -27.32 14.89 -12.53
C GLU A 247 -26.03 15.39 -11.85
N TRP A 248 -25.23 16.21 -12.53
CA TRP A 248 -24.04 16.88 -11.99
C TRP A 248 -24.30 18.30 -11.48
N SER A 249 -25.58 18.66 -11.36
CA SER A 249 -26.02 19.87 -10.66
C SER A 249 -27.20 19.60 -9.70
N PRO A 250 -27.09 18.60 -8.79
CA PRO A 250 -28.16 18.28 -7.85
C PRO A 250 -28.29 19.38 -6.80
N ASN A 251 -29.37 19.34 -6.02
CA ASN A 251 -29.53 20.20 -4.83
C ASN A 251 -29.27 19.39 -3.57
N LEU A 252 -28.79 20.06 -2.53
CA LEU A 252 -28.75 19.50 -1.18
C LEU A 252 -30.19 19.26 -0.66
N PRO A 253 -30.42 18.19 0.11
CA PRO A 253 -29.44 17.16 0.52
C PRO A 253 -29.13 16.14 -0.61
N LEU A 254 -27.89 15.65 -0.64
CA LEU A 254 -27.42 14.55 -1.48
C LEU A 254 -27.80 13.21 -0.84
N PHE A 255 -28.91 12.63 -1.29
CA PHE A 255 -29.39 11.33 -0.80
C PHE A 255 -28.56 10.11 -1.24
N ALA A 256 -27.52 10.33 -2.04
CA ALA A 256 -26.71 9.27 -2.64
C ALA A 256 -25.23 9.65 -2.61
N ILE A 257 -24.38 8.63 -2.65
CA ILE A 257 -22.92 8.74 -2.66
C ILE A 257 -22.43 8.44 -4.07
N ASP A 258 -21.46 9.23 -4.52
CA ASP A 258 -20.80 9.06 -5.81
C ASP A 258 -19.63 8.08 -5.71
N ASN A 259 -19.39 7.37 -6.81
CA ASN A 259 -18.35 6.36 -6.96
C ASN A 259 -18.44 5.24 -5.91
N VAL A 260 -19.64 4.70 -5.67
CA VAL A 260 -19.80 3.56 -4.75
C VAL A 260 -18.96 2.36 -5.19
N ARG A 261 -18.54 1.55 -4.21
CA ARG A 261 -17.71 0.34 -4.35
C ARG A 261 -16.35 0.57 -5.03
N ALA A 262 -15.82 1.81 -5.01
CA ALA A 262 -14.61 2.17 -5.76
C ALA A 262 -14.70 1.74 -7.24
N SER A 263 -15.89 1.88 -7.82
CA SER A 263 -16.22 1.37 -9.15
C SER A 263 -15.45 2.04 -10.28
N SER A 264 -14.93 3.24 -10.04
CA SER A 264 -14.21 4.05 -11.02
C SER A 264 -12.90 4.60 -10.45
N PHE A 265 -11.90 4.79 -11.32
CA PHE A 265 -10.55 5.21 -10.96
C PHE A 265 -10.46 6.74 -10.77
N LEU A 266 -11.01 7.23 -9.66
CA LEU A 266 -11.10 8.66 -9.34
C LEU A 266 -11.14 8.88 -7.83
N ARG A 267 -10.90 10.12 -7.40
CA ARG A 267 -11.18 10.57 -6.01
C ARG A 267 -12.23 11.67 -6.02
N ILE A 268 -13.01 11.79 -4.95
CA ILE A 268 -14.03 12.84 -4.81
C ILE A 268 -13.70 13.76 -3.65
N GLN A 269 -13.64 15.06 -3.92
CA GLN A 269 -13.45 16.10 -2.92
C GLN A 269 -14.76 16.85 -2.70
N TYR A 270 -15.23 16.87 -1.46
CA TYR A 270 -16.36 17.67 -1.01
C TYR A 270 -15.90 18.97 -0.33
N ASP A 271 -16.56 20.09 -0.62
CA ASP A 271 -16.50 21.30 0.20
C ASP A 271 -17.15 21.08 1.58
N ASP A 272 -17.28 22.12 2.41
CA ASP A 272 -17.80 21.95 3.77
C ASP A 272 -19.31 21.69 3.80
N LEU A 273 -20.09 22.31 2.91
CA LEU A 273 -21.54 22.11 2.84
C LEU A 273 -21.92 20.71 2.35
N CYS A 274 -21.25 20.24 1.29
CA CYS A 274 -21.47 18.88 0.77
C CYS A 274 -20.96 17.83 1.76
N TRP A 275 -19.87 18.12 2.48
CA TRP A 275 -19.34 17.22 3.51
C TRP A 275 -20.30 17.04 4.68
N ASP A 276 -20.85 18.13 5.21
CA ASP A 276 -21.82 18.08 6.30
C ASP A 276 -23.08 17.28 5.90
N ASP A 277 -23.48 17.36 4.65
CA ASP A 277 -24.58 16.56 4.12
C ASP A 277 -24.21 15.09 3.92
N LEU A 278 -23.03 14.81 3.34
CA LEU A 278 -22.47 13.45 3.21
C LEU A 278 -22.45 12.74 4.55
N LEU A 279 -21.98 13.39 5.62
CA LEU A 279 -21.92 12.78 6.96
C LEU A 279 -23.29 12.40 7.52
N LYS A 280 -24.36 13.14 7.18
CA LYS A 280 -25.73 12.82 7.59
C LYS A 280 -26.27 11.59 6.87
N ASN A 281 -25.96 11.45 5.59
CA ASN A 281 -26.49 10.38 4.73
C ASN A 281 -25.58 9.14 4.68
N LEU A 282 -24.36 9.21 5.22
CA LEU A 282 -23.35 8.15 5.19
C LEU A 282 -23.89 6.78 5.62
N LYS A 283 -24.61 6.73 6.75
CA LYS A 283 -25.12 5.46 7.32
C LYS A 283 -26.20 4.79 6.48
N THR A 284 -26.93 5.56 5.68
CA THR A 284 -28.00 5.03 4.83
C THR A 284 -27.48 4.70 3.44
N ALA A 285 -26.59 5.54 2.89
CA ALA A 285 -26.12 5.43 1.51
C ALA A 285 -24.86 4.56 1.34
N ALA A 286 -23.89 4.60 2.27
CA ALA A 286 -22.68 3.78 2.20
C ALA A 286 -22.83 2.52 3.07
N LYS A 287 -23.51 1.49 2.55
CA LYS A 287 -23.71 0.22 3.27
C LYS A 287 -22.57 -0.77 3.08
N ASP A 288 -21.87 -0.71 1.97
CA ASP A 288 -20.74 -1.60 1.67
C ASP A 288 -19.42 -1.08 2.25
N HIS A 289 -18.46 -1.99 2.35
CA HIS A 289 -17.20 -1.74 3.06
C HIS A 289 -16.19 -0.99 2.19
N GLU A 290 -16.27 -1.17 0.87
CA GLU A 290 -15.45 -0.55 -0.16
C GLU A 290 -15.76 0.94 -0.30
N THR A 291 -17.04 1.33 -0.37
CA THR A 291 -17.47 2.74 -0.37
C THR A 291 -16.99 3.46 0.88
N GLN A 292 -17.19 2.86 2.06
CA GLN A 292 -16.72 3.42 3.32
C GLN A 292 -15.19 3.55 3.36
N GLY A 293 -14.47 2.52 2.89
CA GLY A 293 -13.01 2.54 2.74
C GLY A 293 -12.53 3.63 1.79
N GLN A 294 -13.20 3.80 0.65
CA GLN A 294 -12.83 4.82 -0.35
C GLN A 294 -13.03 6.23 0.21
N LEU A 295 -14.17 6.50 0.85
CA LEU A 295 -14.42 7.80 1.49
C LEU A 295 -13.34 8.12 2.54
N LEU A 296 -12.96 7.13 3.35
CA LEU A 296 -11.85 7.27 4.30
C LEU A 296 -10.52 7.55 3.60
N SER A 297 -10.24 6.84 2.50
CA SER A 297 -9.00 7.00 1.72
C SER A 297 -8.92 8.38 1.08
N ASP A 298 -9.98 8.85 0.44
CA ASP A 298 -10.06 10.17 -0.19
C ASP A 298 -9.88 11.27 0.85
N ALA A 299 -10.59 11.18 1.98
CA ALA A 299 -10.47 12.15 3.05
C ALA A 299 -9.07 12.16 3.68
N LEU A 300 -8.44 11.00 3.87
CA LEU A 300 -7.06 10.89 4.36
C LEU A 300 -6.06 11.47 3.37
N PHE A 301 -6.24 11.21 2.06
CA PHE A 301 -5.43 11.78 0.99
C PHE A 301 -5.48 13.31 1.02
N PHE A 302 -6.67 13.91 1.06
CA PHE A 302 -6.83 15.36 1.11
C PHE A 302 -6.35 15.98 2.43
N ALA A 303 -6.45 15.27 3.55
CA ALA A 303 -5.89 15.70 4.83
C ALA A 303 -4.35 15.75 4.79
N ARG A 304 -3.71 14.70 4.23
CA ARG A 304 -2.25 14.63 4.06
C ARG A 304 -1.72 15.72 3.12
N LYS A 305 -2.49 16.10 2.11
CA LYS A 305 -2.17 17.21 1.17
C LYS A 305 -2.46 18.60 1.76
N GLY A 306 -3.05 18.70 2.96
CA GLY A 306 -3.42 19.97 3.58
C GLY A 306 -4.66 20.65 2.98
N VAL A 307 -5.38 19.97 2.07
CA VAL A 307 -6.64 20.44 1.48
C VAL A 307 -7.77 20.33 2.51
N TYR A 308 -7.82 19.21 3.23
CA TYR A 308 -8.70 19.06 4.39
C TYR A 308 -7.93 19.34 5.68
N LYS A 309 -8.61 19.99 6.63
CA LYS A 309 -8.12 20.02 8.01
C LYS A 309 -8.34 18.65 8.65
N TRP A 310 -7.41 18.20 9.48
CA TRP A 310 -7.53 16.92 10.20
C TRP A 310 -8.86 16.73 10.95
N PRO A 311 -9.47 17.75 11.60
CA PRO A 311 -10.81 17.61 12.19
C PRO A 311 -11.88 17.15 11.20
N LYS A 312 -11.88 17.66 9.96
CA LYS A 312 -12.83 17.26 8.91
C LYS A 312 -12.72 15.75 8.65
N PHE A 313 -11.50 15.23 8.50
CA PHE A 313 -11.24 13.79 8.37
C PHE A 313 -11.71 13.00 9.61
N LEU A 314 -11.42 13.50 10.82
CA LEU A 314 -11.82 12.83 12.07
C LEU A 314 -13.34 12.79 12.27
N ASP A 315 -14.09 13.75 11.71
CA ASP A 315 -15.56 13.70 11.73
C ASP A 315 -16.10 12.54 10.88
N LEU A 316 -15.46 12.24 9.73
CA LEU A 316 -15.77 11.02 8.97
C LEU A 316 -15.41 9.77 9.76
N VAL A 317 -14.24 9.70 10.39
CA VAL A 317 -13.83 8.56 11.22
C VAL A 317 -14.86 8.27 12.33
N ARG A 318 -15.48 9.31 12.90
CA ARG A 318 -16.57 9.17 13.89
C ARG A 318 -17.90 8.74 13.28
N ALA A 319 -18.20 9.15 12.05
CA ALA A 319 -19.48 8.88 11.39
C ALA A 319 -19.54 7.46 10.79
N ILE A 320 -18.40 6.91 10.36
CA ILE A 320 -18.26 5.58 9.77
C ILE A 320 -18.73 4.48 10.74
N ASN A 321 -19.39 3.46 10.20
CA ASN A 321 -19.79 2.27 10.96
C ASN A 321 -18.65 1.24 10.94
N TRP A 322 -17.83 1.24 11.98
CA TRP A 322 -16.71 0.30 12.13
C TRP A 322 -17.20 -1.12 12.40
N GLU A 323 -17.14 -1.96 11.37
CA GLU A 323 -17.44 -3.39 11.39
C GLU A 323 -16.17 -4.24 11.24
N ALA A 324 -16.28 -5.55 11.40
CA ALA A 324 -15.15 -6.47 11.23
C ALA A 324 -14.85 -6.73 9.74
N SER A 325 -14.39 -5.69 9.04
CA SER A 325 -14.08 -5.70 7.61
C SER A 325 -12.64 -5.34 7.31
N LEU A 326 -11.88 -6.27 6.73
CA LEU A 326 -10.48 -6.00 6.40
C LEU A 326 -10.33 -4.83 5.41
N THR A 327 -11.28 -4.66 4.50
CA THR A 327 -11.32 -3.59 3.50
C THR A 327 -11.37 -2.20 4.14
N GLN A 328 -12.31 -1.96 5.06
CA GLN A 328 -12.40 -0.67 5.76
C GLN A 328 -11.18 -0.43 6.66
N TRP A 329 -10.79 -1.46 7.41
CA TRP A 329 -9.69 -1.38 8.36
C TRP A 329 -8.33 -1.19 7.69
N ARG A 330 -8.17 -1.53 6.41
CA ARG A 330 -6.95 -1.23 5.64
C ARG A 330 -6.57 0.25 5.68
N VAL A 331 -7.56 1.14 5.55
CA VAL A 331 -7.35 2.59 5.61
C VAL A 331 -7.17 3.03 7.06
N ALA A 332 -7.87 2.39 8.00
CA ALA A 332 -7.72 2.63 9.42
C ALA A 332 -6.28 2.42 9.90
N PHE A 333 -5.69 1.27 9.57
CA PHE A 333 -4.32 0.97 9.90
C PHE A 333 -3.34 1.99 9.31
N SER A 334 -3.57 2.47 8.07
CA SER A 334 -2.70 3.51 7.47
C SER A 334 -2.69 4.82 8.27
N PHE A 335 -3.85 5.33 8.72
CA PHE A 335 -3.85 6.56 9.52
C PHE A 335 -3.42 6.31 10.97
N MET A 336 -3.70 5.13 11.53
CA MET A 336 -3.21 4.74 12.86
C MET A 336 -1.68 4.68 12.88
N ASP A 337 -1.06 4.09 11.85
CA ASP A 337 0.39 4.11 11.66
C ASP A 337 0.90 5.55 11.53
N THR A 338 0.21 6.40 10.76
CA THR A 338 0.58 7.82 10.61
C THR A 338 0.55 8.54 11.96
N PHE A 339 -0.51 8.34 12.75
CA PHE A 339 -0.64 8.93 14.08
C PHE A 339 0.38 8.37 15.06
N TYR A 340 0.64 7.06 15.03
CA TYR A 340 1.68 6.45 15.85
C TYR A 340 3.04 7.09 15.58
N HIS A 341 3.50 7.09 14.33
CA HIS A 341 4.83 7.58 13.99
C HIS A 341 4.99 9.09 14.21
N ASN A 342 3.95 9.88 13.95
CA ASN A 342 4.00 11.34 14.13
C ASN A 342 3.93 11.77 15.60
N PHE A 343 3.25 10.99 16.46
CA PHE A 343 3.00 11.40 17.84
C PHE A 343 3.76 10.60 18.89
N ARG A 344 4.42 9.47 18.58
CA ARG A 344 5.11 8.61 19.58
C ARG A 344 6.17 9.32 20.45
N TYR A 345 6.66 10.48 20.04
CA TYR A 345 7.59 11.31 20.84
C TYR A 345 6.97 12.64 21.31
N HIS A 346 5.69 12.86 21.05
CA HIS A 346 4.95 14.08 21.43
C HIS A 346 4.30 13.90 22.81
N SER A 347 4.21 15.00 23.58
CA SER A 347 3.55 15.02 24.89
C SER A 347 2.06 14.62 24.89
N GLU A 348 1.44 14.55 23.71
CA GLU A 348 0.00 14.29 23.54
C GLU A 348 -0.25 12.85 23.05
N PHE A 349 0.81 12.02 22.97
CA PHE A 349 0.71 10.67 22.45
C PHE A 349 -0.31 9.82 23.20
N ASP A 350 -0.41 9.99 24.52
CA ASP A 350 -1.39 9.25 25.33
C ASP A 350 -2.83 9.54 24.89
N ARG A 351 -3.15 10.78 24.48
CA ARG A 351 -4.48 11.10 23.93
C ARG A 351 -4.73 10.39 22.61
N ILE A 352 -3.70 10.30 21.77
CA ILE A 352 -3.75 9.59 20.49
C ILE A 352 -3.91 8.08 20.71
N LYS A 353 -3.20 7.49 21.68
CA LYS A 353 -3.40 6.09 22.11
C LYS A 353 -4.85 5.86 22.57
N MET A 354 -5.39 6.73 23.42
CA MET A 354 -6.78 6.63 23.90
C MET A 354 -7.79 6.66 22.75
N PHE A 355 -7.60 7.56 21.77
CA PHE A 355 -8.45 7.63 20.58
C PHE A 355 -8.37 6.33 19.77
N MET A 356 -7.17 5.84 19.48
CA MET A 356 -6.96 4.59 18.74
C MET A 356 -7.57 3.39 19.47
N MET A 357 -7.39 3.28 20.79
CA MET A 357 -8.03 2.24 21.61
C MET A 357 -9.55 2.30 21.53
N ALA A 358 -10.14 3.49 21.69
CA ALA A 358 -11.59 3.66 21.64
C ALA A 358 -12.17 3.22 20.28
N LEU A 359 -11.45 3.52 19.20
CA LEU A 359 -11.82 3.16 17.83
C LEU A 359 -11.83 1.64 17.62
N THR A 360 -10.78 0.94 18.05
CA THR A 360 -10.60 -0.51 17.82
C THR A 360 -11.33 -1.39 18.82
N GLN A 361 -11.67 -0.88 20.01
CA GLN A 361 -12.15 -1.68 21.14
C GLN A 361 -13.36 -2.56 20.81
N LYS A 362 -14.35 -2.02 20.09
CA LYS A 362 -15.60 -2.73 19.74
C LYS A 362 -15.30 -3.93 18.85
N VAL A 363 -14.57 -3.70 17.75
CA VAL A 363 -14.23 -4.74 16.79
C VAL A 363 -13.30 -5.79 17.42
N TYR A 364 -12.30 -5.35 18.18
CA TYR A 364 -11.35 -6.25 18.84
C TYR A 364 -12.02 -7.23 19.82
N ARG A 365 -13.08 -6.82 20.54
CA ARG A 365 -13.83 -7.73 21.45
C ARG A 365 -14.72 -8.72 20.71
N HIS A 366 -15.22 -8.35 19.53
CA HIS A 366 -16.19 -9.16 18.80
C HIS A 366 -15.54 -10.11 17.80
N ILE A 367 -14.38 -9.74 17.24
CA ILE A 367 -13.74 -10.47 16.14
C ILE A 367 -13.35 -11.91 16.48
N GLU A 368 -13.13 -12.23 17.76
CA GLU A 368 -12.83 -13.60 18.19
C GLU A 368 -14.04 -14.55 18.08
N LEU A 369 -15.25 -14.00 18.09
CA LEU A 369 -16.51 -14.76 17.98
C LEU A 369 -16.91 -15.03 16.52
N LEU A 370 -16.23 -14.38 15.57
CA LEU A 370 -16.47 -14.55 14.15
C LEU A 370 -15.79 -15.82 13.63
N ASP A 371 -16.22 -16.27 12.46
CA ASP A 371 -15.67 -17.45 11.80
C ASP A 371 -14.18 -17.26 11.46
N GLN A 372 -13.32 -17.93 12.21
CA GLN A 372 -11.85 -17.85 12.06
C GLN A 372 -11.33 -18.65 10.86
N SER A 373 -12.19 -19.38 10.12
CA SER A 373 -11.79 -20.04 8.87
C SER A 373 -11.67 -19.07 7.68
N LYS A 374 -12.24 -17.87 7.83
CA LYS A 374 -12.21 -16.80 6.84
C LYS A 374 -10.92 -15.98 6.94
N TRP A 375 -10.19 -15.86 5.84
CA TRP A 375 -8.90 -15.19 5.81
C TRP A 375 -8.98 -13.71 6.15
N GLU A 376 -10.03 -13.01 5.71
CA GLU A 376 -10.22 -11.59 6.00
C GLU A 376 -10.41 -11.34 7.50
N ILE A 377 -11.09 -12.25 8.21
CA ILE A 377 -11.31 -12.17 9.66
C ILE A 377 -10.02 -12.46 10.42
N GLN A 378 -9.33 -13.55 10.09
CA GLN A 378 -8.10 -13.93 10.78
C GLN A 378 -6.98 -12.90 10.52
N ALA A 379 -6.85 -12.39 9.29
CA ALA A 379 -5.89 -11.33 8.95
C ALA A 379 -6.22 -10.00 9.64
N LEU A 380 -7.51 -9.62 9.71
CA LEU A 380 -7.94 -8.43 10.45
C LEU A 380 -7.62 -8.57 11.94
N ARG A 381 -7.90 -9.74 12.54
CA ARG A 381 -7.63 -10.00 13.95
C ARG A 381 -6.14 -9.91 14.27
N ALA A 382 -5.28 -10.45 13.42
CA ALA A 382 -3.84 -10.36 13.59
C ALA A 382 -3.34 -8.90 13.54
N GLN A 383 -3.82 -8.11 12.57
CA GLN A 383 -3.47 -6.69 12.47
C GLN A 383 -4.00 -5.86 13.65
N LEU A 384 -5.24 -6.12 14.08
CA LEU A 384 -5.81 -5.48 15.27
C LEU A 384 -5.01 -5.83 16.53
N GLN A 385 -4.63 -7.08 16.72
CA GLN A 385 -3.82 -7.50 17.87
C GLN A 385 -2.48 -6.74 17.89
N ASP A 386 -1.79 -6.67 16.76
CA ASP A 386 -0.52 -5.94 16.67
C ASP A 386 -0.68 -4.46 17.04
N HIS A 387 -1.66 -3.78 16.43
CA HIS A 387 -1.96 -2.38 16.74
C HIS A 387 -2.35 -2.17 18.21
N MET A 388 -3.16 -3.06 18.78
CA MET A 388 -3.62 -2.97 20.17
C MET A 388 -2.48 -3.16 21.16
N CYS A 389 -1.60 -4.13 20.91
CA CYS A 389 -0.43 -4.35 21.74
C CYS A 389 0.58 -3.20 21.60
N ARG A 390 0.75 -2.63 20.39
CA ARG A 390 1.62 -1.48 20.13
C ARG A 390 1.22 -0.24 20.95
N ILE A 391 -0.08 -0.01 21.12
CA ILE A 391 -0.61 1.10 21.93
C ILE A 391 -0.80 0.73 23.40
N GLU A 392 -0.22 -0.38 23.87
CA GLU A 392 -0.23 -0.80 25.28
C GLU A 392 -1.62 -1.18 25.83
N HIS A 393 -2.51 -1.71 24.98
CA HIS A 393 -3.80 -2.20 25.44
C HIS A 393 -3.63 -3.43 26.34
N ARG A 394 -4.06 -3.30 27.61
CA ARG A 394 -3.82 -4.29 28.67
C ARG A 394 -4.25 -5.71 28.32
N SER A 395 -5.47 -5.91 27.82
CA SER A 395 -5.94 -7.25 27.45
C SER A 395 -5.13 -7.89 26.33
N CYS A 396 -4.57 -7.09 25.42
CA CYS A 396 -3.70 -7.60 24.35
C CYS A 396 -2.37 -8.04 24.96
N LEU A 397 -1.76 -7.18 25.78
CA LEU A 397 -0.50 -7.47 26.46
C LEU A 397 -0.59 -8.71 27.37
N ASP A 398 -1.68 -8.87 28.12
CA ASP A 398 -1.92 -10.02 28.98
C ASP A 398 -2.03 -11.32 28.16
N GLN A 399 -2.75 -11.27 27.03
CA GLN A 399 -2.93 -12.42 26.14
C GLN A 399 -1.61 -12.84 25.48
N VAL A 400 -0.87 -11.90 24.88
CA VAL A 400 0.41 -12.20 24.23
C VAL A 400 1.48 -12.62 25.24
N ASN A 401 1.42 -12.12 26.48
CA ASN A 401 2.29 -12.57 27.57
C ASN A 401 2.05 -14.05 27.90
N LEU A 402 0.78 -14.44 28.09
CA LEU A 402 0.42 -15.83 28.37
C LEU A 402 0.89 -16.78 27.27
N GLU A 403 0.65 -16.42 26.00
CA GLU A 403 1.09 -17.22 24.86
C GLU A 403 2.62 -17.27 24.73
N PHE A 404 3.31 -16.17 25.04
CA PHE A 404 4.77 -16.15 25.03
C PHE A 404 5.36 -17.02 26.15
N GLN A 405 4.78 -17.04 27.34
CA GLN A 405 5.24 -17.93 28.42
C GLN A 405 5.09 -19.42 28.06
N LYS A 406 4.00 -19.78 27.37
CA LYS A 406 3.85 -21.13 26.80
C LYS A 406 4.93 -21.42 25.77
N PHE A 407 5.17 -20.49 24.84
CA PHE A 407 6.29 -20.59 23.89
C PHE A 407 7.63 -20.78 24.62
N ALA A 408 7.94 -19.96 25.62
CA ALA A 408 9.21 -19.99 26.32
C ALA A 408 9.44 -21.34 27.02
N THR A 409 8.40 -21.90 27.62
CA THR A 409 8.47 -23.20 28.32
C THR A 409 8.49 -24.38 27.35
N GLN A 410 7.63 -24.40 26.34
CA GLN A 410 7.49 -25.51 25.39
C GLN A 410 8.63 -25.58 24.39
N CYS A 411 9.18 -24.44 23.98
CA CYS A 411 10.27 -24.37 23.02
C CYS A 411 11.67 -24.41 23.63
N ALA A 412 11.81 -24.34 24.97
CA ALA A 412 13.12 -24.32 25.66
C ALA A 412 14.09 -25.42 25.19
N ASN A 413 13.56 -26.61 24.91
CA ASN A 413 14.34 -27.78 24.49
C ASN A 413 14.10 -28.17 23.02
N SER A 414 13.45 -27.32 22.23
CA SER A 414 13.15 -27.66 20.83
C SER A 414 14.42 -27.74 20.00
N ARG A 415 14.53 -28.81 19.21
CA ARG A 415 15.63 -29.05 18.25
C ARG A 415 15.21 -28.91 16.80
N HIS A 416 13.94 -28.60 16.55
CA HIS A 416 13.33 -28.58 15.22
C HIS A 416 12.69 -27.23 14.88
N GLY A 417 13.15 -26.15 15.52
CA GLY A 417 12.53 -24.82 15.42
C GLY A 417 11.20 -24.75 16.17
N THR A 418 10.32 -23.86 15.74
CA THR A 418 9.09 -23.52 16.49
C THR A 418 7.83 -24.28 16.10
N ALA A 419 7.80 -25.01 14.97
CA ALA A 419 6.59 -25.65 14.43
C ALA A 419 5.83 -26.53 15.44
N LYS A 420 6.57 -27.34 16.20
CA LYS A 420 5.99 -28.33 17.12
C LYS A 420 5.77 -27.82 18.54
N CYS A 421 6.35 -26.68 18.90
CA CYS A 421 6.35 -26.17 20.27
C CYS A 421 5.60 -24.85 20.42
N VAL A 422 5.12 -24.25 19.31
CA VAL A 422 4.29 -23.04 19.32
C VAL A 422 2.86 -23.41 18.99
N GLY A 423 1.97 -23.29 19.99
CA GLY A 423 0.52 -23.45 19.81
C GLY A 423 -0.18 -22.23 19.18
N VAL A 424 0.57 -21.18 18.85
CA VAL A 424 0.06 -19.93 18.28
C VAL A 424 0.07 -20.00 16.75
N ALA A 425 -1.04 -19.63 16.10
CA ALA A 425 -1.09 -19.59 14.64
C ALA A 425 -0.11 -18.54 14.06
N PRO A 426 0.51 -18.79 12.88
CA PRO A 426 1.59 -17.97 12.37
C PRO A 426 1.33 -16.47 12.25
N ASP A 427 0.09 -16.06 11.99
CA ASP A 427 -0.34 -14.65 11.88
C ASP A 427 -0.13 -13.86 13.17
N TYR A 428 -0.23 -14.50 14.33
CA TYR A 428 -0.13 -13.84 15.64
C TYR A 428 1.29 -13.87 16.24
N ARG A 429 2.15 -14.74 15.71
CA ARG A 429 3.47 -15.04 16.31
C ARG A 429 4.37 -13.81 16.41
N GLN A 430 4.32 -12.88 15.45
CA GLN A 430 5.15 -11.67 15.51
C GLN A 430 4.84 -10.83 16.75
N SER A 431 3.56 -10.53 16.98
CA SER A 431 3.14 -9.77 18.17
C SER A 431 3.39 -10.56 19.46
N VAL A 432 3.17 -11.88 19.46
CA VAL A 432 3.47 -12.75 20.61
C VAL A 432 4.96 -12.70 20.96
N TYR A 433 5.84 -12.90 19.98
CA TYR A 433 7.28 -12.88 20.21
C TYR A 433 7.76 -11.50 20.67
N CYS A 434 7.34 -10.43 20.01
CA CYS A 434 7.77 -9.06 20.33
C CYS A 434 7.26 -8.58 21.71
N TYR A 435 5.95 -8.48 21.89
CA TYR A 435 5.36 -7.92 23.11
C TYR A 435 5.44 -8.89 24.30
N GLY A 436 5.46 -10.20 24.03
CA GLY A 436 5.72 -11.21 25.05
C GLY A 436 7.16 -11.17 25.57
N LEU A 437 8.16 -11.06 24.68
CA LEU A 437 9.56 -10.92 25.08
C LEU A 437 9.80 -9.62 25.84
N ARG A 438 9.16 -8.51 25.44
CA ARG A 438 9.22 -7.22 26.16
C ARG A 438 8.77 -7.37 27.63
N GLN A 439 7.80 -8.23 27.90
CA GLN A 439 7.32 -8.53 29.27
C GLN A 439 8.13 -9.63 29.99
N ASN A 440 8.89 -10.44 29.24
CA ASN A 440 9.68 -11.55 29.77
C ASN A 440 11.14 -11.49 29.29
N PRO A 441 11.89 -10.39 29.58
CA PRO A 441 13.20 -10.12 28.98
C PRO A 441 14.26 -11.20 29.25
N LYS A 442 14.10 -11.99 30.33
CA LYS A 442 14.97 -13.13 30.65
C LYS A 442 14.94 -14.26 29.61
N SER A 443 13.94 -14.26 28.72
CA SER A 443 13.80 -15.27 27.66
C SER A 443 14.54 -14.90 26.37
N ILE A 444 15.34 -13.83 26.37
CA ILE A 444 16.05 -13.35 25.17
C ILE A 444 16.98 -14.42 24.58
N GLU A 445 17.66 -15.21 25.41
CA GLU A 445 18.58 -16.26 24.96
C GLU A 445 17.86 -17.35 24.16
N LEU A 446 16.61 -17.66 24.52
CA LEU A 446 15.77 -18.58 23.76
C LEU A 446 15.40 -17.99 22.39
N VAL A 447 15.03 -16.71 22.34
CA VAL A 447 14.68 -16.03 21.07
C VAL A 447 15.90 -15.94 20.15
N GLU A 448 17.07 -15.55 20.69
CA GLU A 448 18.34 -15.51 19.96
C GLU A 448 18.74 -16.89 19.42
N SER A 449 18.64 -17.94 20.24
CA SER A 449 18.97 -19.30 19.82
C SER A 449 18.01 -19.84 18.75
N MET A 450 16.70 -19.55 18.85
CA MET A 450 15.73 -19.92 17.82
C MET A 450 15.95 -19.13 16.52
N ARG A 451 16.26 -17.83 16.60
CA ARG A 451 16.61 -17.02 15.43
C ARG A 451 17.84 -17.59 14.73
N LYS A 452 18.86 -17.99 15.50
CA LYS A 452 20.08 -18.61 14.99
C LYS A 452 19.78 -19.95 14.32
N TYR A 453 18.94 -20.79 14.94
CA TYR A 453 18.49 -22.04 14.33
C TYR A 453 17.89 -21.82 12.94
N PHE A 454 16.98 -20.84 12.77
CA PHE A 454 16.40 -20.56 11.46
C PHE A 454 17.45 -20.03 10.46
N ALA A 455 18.38 -19.19 10.91
CA ALA A 455 19.48 -18.69 10.08
C ALA A 455 20.34 -19.84 9.50
N GLU A 456 20.63 -20.85 10.32
CA GLU A 456 21.58 -21.91 9.96
C GLU A 456 20.92 -23.14 9.34
N LYS A 457 19.70 -23.48 9.77
CA LYS A 457 19.02 -24.75 9.44
C LYS A 457 17.80 -24.58 8.56
N ALA A 458 17.34 -23.35 8.33
CA ALA A 458 16.13 -23.04 7.59
C ALA A 458 16.28 -21.78 6.74
N ILE A 459 17.37 -21.74 5.95
CA ILE A 459 17.72 -20.61 5.10
C ILE A 459 16.60 -20.29 4.09
N TYR A 460 15.84 -21.30 3.67
CA TYR A 460 14.66 -21.16 2.82
C TYR A 460 13.38 -20.96 3.64
N PHE A 461 12.44 -20.18 3.09
CA PHE A 461 11.13 -19.77 3.65
C PHE A 461 11.15 -18.80 4.82
N ASN A 462 12.30 -18.62 5.49
CA ASN A 462 12.50 -17.71 6.63
C ASN A 462 11.52 -17.91 7.81
N ARG A 463 10.57 -18.87 7.72
CA ARG A 463 9.71 -19.44 8.76
C ARG A 463 9.33 -18.42 9.85
N ASP A 464 9.79 -18.63 11.09
CA ASP A 464 9.64 -17.67 12.18
C ASP A 464 10.91 -16.81 12.38
N GLY A 465 11.93 -16.95 11.54
CA GLY A 465 13.20 -16.24 11.59
C GLY A 465 13.04 -14.72 11.66
N GLU A 466 12.36 -14.08 10.70
CA GLU A 466 12.13 -12.62 10.77
C GLU A 466 11.27 -12.21 11.97
N LYS A 467 10.28 -13.01 12.34
CA LYS A 467 9.42 -12.69 13.50
C LYS A 467 10.22 -12.70 14.80
N LEU A 468 11.17 -13.63 14.93
CA LEU A 468 12.09 -13.70 16.06
C LEU A 468 13.14 -12.59 16.00
N LEU A 469 13.61 -12.21 14.81
CA LEU A 469 14.50 -11.05 14.62
C LEU A 469 13.82 -9.75 15.06
N HIS A 470 12.56 -9.55 14.64
CA HIS A 470 11.73 -8.45 15.10
C HIS A 470 11.53 -8.50 16.62
N ALA A 471 11.31 -9.68 17.20
CA ALA A 471 11.19 -9.79 18.65
C ALA A 471 12.45 -9.36 19.41
N MET A 472 13.64 -9.64 18.87
CA MET A 472 14.91 -9.19 19.45
C MET A 472 15.01 -7.66 19.52
N SER A 473 14.36 -6.91 18.62
CA SER A 473 14.33 -5.44 18.67
C SER A 473 13.39 -4.89 19.73
N CYS A 474 12.46 -5.70 20.26
CA CYS A 474 11.43 -5.25 21.20
C CYS A 474 11.88 -5.26 22.67
N ILE A 475 13.10 -5.73 22.97
CA ILE A 475 13.64 -5.76 24.33
C ILE A 475 14.11 -4.38 24.78
N ASN A 476 13.83 -4.02 26.04
CA ASN A 476 14.33 -2.79 26.64
C ASN A 476 15.69 -3.02 27.35
N ASP A 477 16.68 -3.50 26.61
CA ASP A 477 18.06 -3.69 27.09
C ASP A 477 19.03 -2.99 26.15
N THR A 478 19.49 -1.80 26.56
CA THR A 478 20.40 -0.97 25.76
C THR A 478 21.72 -1.66 25.43
N SER A 479 22.23 -2.52 26.31
CA SER A 479 23.49 -3.24 26.07
C SER A 479 23.31 -4.26 24.94
N LYS A 480 22.24 -5.05 24.99
CA LYS A 480 21.88 -6.01 23.94
C LYS A 480 21.61 -5.32 22.61
N LEU A 481 20.82 -4.25 22.59
CA LEU A 481 20.51 -3.49 21.37
C LEU A 481 21.77 -2.90 20.73
N ASN A 482 22.67 -2.30 21.51
CA ASN A 482 23.97 -1.83 21.00
C ASN A 482 24.81 -2.99 20.45
N GLY A 483 24.78 -4.15 21.10
CA GLY A 483 25.40 -5.38 20.61
C GLY A 483 24.86 -5.78 19.24
N TYR A 484 23.54 -5.77 19.04
CA TYR A 484 22.92 -6.08 17.76
C TYR A 484 23.32 -5.10 16.66
N ILE A 485 23.38 -3.80 16.96
CA ILE A 485 23.86 -2.78 16.00
C ILE A 485 25.28 -3.13 15.55
N ASN A 486 26.18 -3.49 16.48
CA ASN A 486 27.55 -3.88 16.14
C ASN A 486 27.59 -5.17 15.29
N LEU A 487 26.74 -6.15 15.56
CA LEU A 487 26.63 -7.38 14.76
C LEU A 487 26.11 -7.11 13.34
N VAL A 488 25.27 -6.09 13.15
CA VAL A 488 24.88 -5.65 11.81
C VAL A 488 26.06 -5.04 11.07
N ILE A 489 26.86 -4.22 11.76
CA ILE A 489 28.06 -3.58 11.19
C ILE A 489 29.11 -4.64 10.80
N SER A 490 29.25 -5.72 11.58
CA SER A 490 30.15 -6.84 11.24
C SER A 490 29.57 -7.78 10.17
N GLY A 491 28.30 -7.63 9.78
CA GLY A 491 27.61 -8.48 8.80
C GLY A 491 27.09 -9.81 9.37
N GLU A 492 27.10 -9.98 10.69
CA GLU A 492 26.61 -11.19 11.38
C GLU A 492 25.09 -11.19 11.58
N LEU A 493 24.47 -10.00 11.63
CA LEU A 493 23.02 -9.82 11.63
C LEU A 493 22.55 -9.04 10.40
N PRO A 494 21.34 -9.34 9.87
CA PRO A 494 20.78 -8.60 8.75
C PRO A 494 20.43 -7.16 9.15
N GLU A 495 20.58 -6.23 8.19
CA GLU A 495 20.29 -4.80 8.38
C GLU A 495 18.82 -4.52 8.78
N THR A 496 17.90 -5.46 8.51
CA THR A 496 16.46 -5.34 8.85
C THR A 496 16.21 -5.14 10.35
N ILE A 497 17.06 -5.66 11.24
CA ILE A 497 16.90 -5.45 12.68
C ILE A 497 17.02 -3.96 13.06
N ILE A 498 17.80 -3.16 12.31
CA ILE A 498 17.94 -1.72 12.55
C ILE A 498 16.60 -1.00 12.33
N GLN A 499 15.85 -1.40 11.29
CA GLN A 499 14.51 -0.89 11.04
C GLN A 499 13.59 -1.22 12.21
N TYR A 500 13.57 -2.49 12.62
CA TYR A 500 12.73 -2.93 13.74
C TYR A 500 13.08 -2.26 15.08
N ILE A 501 14.34 -1.90 15.30
CA ILE A 501 14.74 -1.09 16.47
C ILE A 501 14.18 0.33 16.32
N GLY A 502 14.27 0.95 15.14
CA GLY A 502 13.78 2.31 14.87
C GLY A 502 12.26 2.47 14.86
N ASP A 503 11.52 1.41 14.58
CA ASP A 503 10.05 1.41 14.47
C ASP A 503 9.33 1.46 15.83
N ASN A 504 10.03 1.10 16.91
CA ASN A 504 9.49 1.13 18.26
C ASN A 504 9.93 2.40 19.01
N GLU A 505 9.03 3.04 19.76
CA GLU A 505 9.28 4.31 20.45
C GLU A 505 10.48 4.25 21.44
N VAL A 506 10.59 3.17 22.22
CA VAL A 506 11.61 3.07 23.28
C VAL A 506 12.95 2.76 22.65
N THR A 507 12.99 1.78 21.76
CA THR A 507 14.23 1.32 21.13
C THR A 507 14.70 2.27 20.03
N GLY A 508 13.79 3.00 19.39
CA GLY A 508 14.10 3.99 18.36
C GLY A 508 14.80 5.21 18.94
N GLN A 509 14.42 5.65 20.14
CA GLN A 509 15.16 6.67 20.88
C GLN A 509 16.59 6.20 21.20
N LEU A 510 16.76 4.94 21.62
CA LEU A 510 18.09 4.37 21.87
C LEU A 510 18.95 4.30 20.61
N LEU A 511 18.35 3.94 19.47
CA LEU A 511 19.03 3.94 18.18
C LEU A 511 19.49 5.36 17.80
N PHE A 512 18.61 6.36 17.96
CA PHE A 512 18.95 7.75 17.73
C PHE A 512 20.15 8.20 18.56
N GLU A 513 20.15 7.88 19.86
CA GLU A 513 21.25 8.22 20.77
C GLU A 513 22.55 7.50 20.41
N HIS A 514 22.48 6.23 20.02
CA HIS A 514 23.62 5.46 19.55
C HIS A 514 24.26 6.12 18.32
N LEU A 515 23.45 6.48 17.32
CA LEU A 515 23.92 7.11 16.10
C LEU A 515 24.55 8.46 16.36
N ASN A 516 23.94 9.26 17.24
CA ASN A 516 24.46 10.57 17.60
C ASN A 516 25.82 10.48 18.32
N LYS A 517 26.05 9.44 19.13
CA LYS A 517 27.35 9.18 19.76
C LYS A 517 28.41 8.66 18.78
N ASN A 518 28.00 7.98 17.72
CA ASN A 518 28.88 7.29 16.76
C ASN A 518 28.88 7.92 15.36
N LEU A 519 28.65 9.24 15.24
CA LEU A 519 28.58 9.96 13.95
C LEU A 519 29.79 9.78 13.02
N LYS A 520 30.96 9.47 13.58
CA LYS A 520 32.22 9.27 12.83
C LYS A 520 32.43 7.82 12.36
N GLN A 521 31.57 6.89 12.78
CA GLN A 521 31.66 5.50 12.38
C GLN A 521 31.25 5.35 10.92
N ARG A 522 32.03 4.58 10.14
CA ARG A 522 31.73 4.29 8.74
C ARG A 522 30.72 3.15 8.66
N TYR A 523 29.55 3.44 8.12
CA TYR A 523 28.51 2.44 7.84
C TYR A 523 28.54 2.03 6.35
N SER A 524 27.86 0.92 6.01
CA SER A 524 27.59 0.61 4.60
C SER A 524 26.71 1.72 3.99
N VAL A 525 26.73 1.90 2.68
CA VAL A 525 25.86 2.88 2.00
C VAL A 525 24.38 2.57 2.29
N ALA A 526 24.00 1.29 2.33
CA ALA A 526 22.65 0.84 2.67
C ALA A 526 22.27 1.22 4.11
N LEU A 527 23.16 0.95 5.07
CA LEU A 527 22.99 1.37 6.48
C LEU A 527 22.88 2.88 6.62
N TYR A 528 23.67 3.67 5.88
CA TYR A 528 23.54 5.14 5.90
C TYR A 528 22.16 5.61 5.42
N TRP A 529 21.63 5.05 4.34
CA TRP A 529 20.28 5.37 3.86
C TRP A 529 19.19 4.95 4.85
N LEU A 530 19.34 3.77 5.46
CA LEU A 530 18.47 3.29 6.54
C LEU A 530 18.47 4.25 7.72
N PHE A 531 19.64 4.66 8.20
CA PHE A 531 19.76 5.63 9.29
C PHE A 531 19.20 7.01 8.90
N PHE A 532 19.43 7.47 7.67
CA PHE A 532 18.89 8.73 7.18
C PHE A 532 17.35 8.72 7.15
N ALA A 533 16.74 7.65 6.64
CA ALA A 533 15.29 7.48 6.64
C ALA A 533 14.73 7.47 8.07
N LEU A 534 15.38 6.72 8.98
CA LEU A 534 14.98 6.61 10.38
C LEU A 534 15.22 7.89 11.20
N LEU A 535 16.13 8.77 10.81
CA LEU A 535 16.38 10.07 11.45
C LEU A 535 15.41 11.17 10.99
N LEU A 536 14.86 11.04 9.78
CA LEU A 536 13.87 11.98 9.24
C LEU A 536 12.43 11.63 9.63
N TYR A 537 12.13 10.34 9.82
CA TYR A 537 10.82 9.87 10.28
C TYR A 537 10.32 10.51 11.61
N PRO A 538 11.15 10.73 12.65
CA PRO A 538 10.73 11.31 13.92
C PRO A 538 10.51 12.83 13.88
N THR A 539 11.07 13.53 12.88
CA THR A 539 11.08 15.01 12.88
C THR A 539 9.90 15.64 12.16
N GLY A 540 9.03 14.84 11.52
CA GLY A 540 7.94 15.36 10.70
C GLY A 540 8.42 16.18 9.49
N MET A 541 9.73 16.18 9.18
CA MET A 541 10.34 16.95 8.10
C MET A 541 10.48 16.14 6.81
N PHE A 542 9.42 15.46 6.37
CA PHE A 542 9.43 14.89 5.02
C PHE A 542 9.15 15.94 3.93
N SER A 543 8.44 17.03 4.25
CA SER A 543 8.02 18.03 3.24
C SER A 543 9.01 19.18 3.03
N SER A 544 9.74 19.61 4.06
CA SER A 544 10.61 20.78 4.00
C SER A 544 12.03 20.49 3.50
N LEU A 545 12.60 19.32 3.79
CA LEU A 545 13.97 18.96 3.41
C LEU A 545 14.09 18.56 1.93
N LEU A 546 13.07 17.93 1.35
CA LEU A 546 13.00 17.68 -0.10
C LEU A 546 12.94 18.99 -0.89
N PHE A 547 12.27 20.03 -0.36
CA PHE A 547 12.20 21.34 -1.00
C PHE A 547 13.56 22.05 -1.00
N SER A 548 14.34 21.96 0.09
CA SER A 548 15.70 22.49 0.17
C SER A 548 16.70 21.73 -0.69
N PHE A 549 16.57 20.40 -0.80
CA PHE A 549 17.44 19.61 -1.67
C PHE A 549 17.12 19.85 -3.16
N LYS A 550 15.85 20.07 -3.50
CA LYS A 550 15.40 20.39 -4.87
C LYS A 550 15.77 21.80 -5.32
N THR A 551 15.66 22.80 -4.44
CA THR A 551 16.10 24.19 -4.75
C THR A 551 17.61 24.32 -4.97
N LEU A 552 18.43 23.51 -4.27
CA LEU A 552 19.89 23.46 -4.49
C LEU A 552 20.29 22.80 -5.83
N VAL A 553 19.42 21.95 -6.39
CA VAL A 553 19.64 21.28 -7.69
C VAL A 553 19.07 22.10 -8.85
N ASP A 554 17.93 22.77 -8.65
CA ASP A 554 17.24 23.53 -9.71
C ASP A 554 17.80 24.95 -9.94
N ASP A 555 18.46 25.58 -8.95
CA ASP A 555 19.03 26.94 -9.07
C ASP A 555 20.44 26.95 -9.74
N GLY A 556 20.78 25.92 -10.51
CA GLY A 556 21.92 25.92 -11.43
C GLY A 556 23.31 26.00 -10.79
N THR A 557 23.44 25.90 -9.46
CA THR A 557 24.71 26.08 -8.75
C THR A 557 25.71 24.92 -8.90
N LEU A 558 25.33 23.86 -9.62
CA LEU A 558 26.16 22.68 -9.90
C LEU A 558 26.23 22.33 -11.40
N ARG A 559 26.69 23.27 -12.24
CA ARG A 559 27.19 22.93 -13.59
C ARG A 559 28.66 23.28 -13.79
N ARG A 560 29.43 22.20 -14.01
CA ARG A 560 30.81 22.12 -14.55
C ARG A 560 31.91 22.77 -13.72
N MET A 561 32.54 21.97 -12.85
CA MET A 561 33.94 22.20 -12.48
C MET A 561 34.82 21.11 -13.12
N ARG A 562 35.55 21.49 -14.17
CA ARG A 562 36.74 20.77 -14.63
C ARG A 562 37.86 21.01 -13.62
N LEU A 563 38.49 19.91 -13.21
CA LEU A 563 39.73 19.75 -12.44
C LEU A 563 40.64 21.01 -12.35
N SER A 564 40.79 21.56 -11.14
CA SER A 564 42.08 22.07 -10.67
C SER A 564 42.15 21.96 -9.13
N LYS A 565 43.34 21.62 -8.63
CA LYS A 565 43.65 21.33 -7.22
C LYS A 565 43.54 22.60 -6.35
N THR A 566 42.52 22.71 -5.48
CA THR A 566 42.61 23.33 -4.14
C THR A 566 41.26 23.21 -3.40
N TYR A 567 41.27 22.66 -2.18
CA TYR A 567 40.09 22.53 -1.31
C TYR A 567 39.92 23.75 -0.38
N HIS A 568 38.73 24.36 -0.37
CA HIS A 568 38.24 25.17 0.75
C HIS A 568 36.76 24.85 1.02
N CYS A 569 36.47 24.25 2.17
CA CYS A 569 35.10 24.14 2.70
C CYS A 569 34.69 25.49 3.29
N PHE A 570 33.50 25.98 2.92
CA PHE A 570 32.93 27.22 3.47
C PHE A 570 32.66 27.09 4.97
N ARG A 571 33.04 28.13 5.73
CA ARG A 571 32.83 28.28 7.16
C ARG A 571 31.68 29.27 7.38
N THR A 572 30.57 28.84 7.95
CA THR A 572 29.56 29.76 8.50
C THR A 572 29.76 29.90 10.01
N ASN A 573 29.50 31.10 10.56
CA ASN A 573 29.71 31.46 11.97
C ASN A 573 28.73 30.80 12.98
N LYS A 574 28.06 29.73 12.57
CA LYS A 574 27.30 28.82 13.44
C LYS A 574 27.72 27.43 13.00
N GLY A 575 28.21 26.62 13.95
CA GLY A 575 28.81 25.31 13.65
C GLY A 575 27.91 24.40 12.81
N TYR A 576 28.51 23.35 12.24
CA TYR A 576 27.84 22.41 11.35
C TYR A 576 26.57 21.82 11.98
N SER A 577 25.46 21.87 11.24
CA SER A 577 24.25 21.09 11.53
C SER A 577 24.56 19.59 11.46
N LEU A 578 23.73 18.76 12.13
CA LEU A 578 23.85 17.29 12.11
C LEU A 578 23.95 16.74 10.67
N PHE A 579 23.21 17.37 9.76
CA PHE A 579 23.16 17.07 8.33
C PHE A 579 24.51 17.30 7.63
N GLU A 580 25.17 18.42 7.89
CA GLU A 580 26.47 18.75 7.30
C GLU A 580 27.58 17.84 7.83
N GLN A 581 27.50 17.41 9.09
CA GLN A 581 28.47 16.48 9.68
C GLN A 581 28.34 15.07 9.09
N MET A 582 27.12 14.62 8.76
CA MET A 582 26.89 13.33 8.10
C MET A 582 27.36 13.33 6.64
N LEU A 583 27.17 14.42 5.90
CA LEU A 583 27.67 14.52 4.51
C LEU A 583 29.21 14.48 4.43
N LEU A 584 29.90 14.99 5.44
CA LEU A 584 31.35 15.03 5.51
C LEU A 584 32.01 13.69 5.88
N SER A 585 31.26 12.70 6.38
CA SER A 585 31.80 11.39 6.81
C SER A 585 31.74 10.29 5.73
N LEU A 586 31.14 10.57 4.56
CA LEU A 586 31.08 9.64 3.44
C LEU A 586 32.49 9.33 2.86
N PRO A 587 32.77 8.08 2.45
CA PRO A 587 34.00 7.76 1.74
C PRO A 587 33.95 8.39 0.35
N GLY A 588 34.66 9.51 0.17
CA GLY A 588 34.77 10.19 -1.13
C GLY A 588 34.68 11.71 -1.11
N GLY A 589 34.27 12.34 0.01
CA GLY A 589 34.25 13.80 0.19
C GLY A 589 33.69 14.60 -1.01
N CYS A 590 32.41 14.95 -1.00
CA CYS A 590 31.75 15.70 -2.08
C CYS A 590 32.11 15.20 -3.50
N THR A 591 32.04 13.89 -3.73
CA THR A 591 32.00 13.33 -5.08
C THR A 591 30.56 12.99 -5.42
N VAL A 592 29.99 13.73 -6.37
CA VAL A 592 28.71 13.40 -7.01
C VAL A 592 28.93 12.10 -7.79
N PHE A 593 28.33 11.01 -7.33
CA PHE A 593 28.21 9.78 -8.11
C PHE A 593 27.28 10.08 -9.30
N SER A 594 27.87 10.21 -10.48
CA SER A 594 27.18 10.01 -11.76
C SER A 594 27.55 8.62 -12.25
N GLY A 595 26.70 7.65 -11.95
CA GLY A 595 26.81 6.27 -12.40
C GLY A 595 25.41 5.74 -12.66
N GLU A 596 25.21 5.18 -13.84
CA GLU A 596 23.95 4.61 -14.31
C GLU A 596 23.37 3.63 -13.28
N PHE A 597 22.13 3.93 -12.85
CA PHE A 597 21.35 3.14 -11.88
C PHE A 597 20.73 1.92 -12.58
N ASP A 598 21.56 1.01 -13.05
CA ASP A 598 21.12 -0.33 -13.46
C ASP A 598 21.63 -1.34 -12.43
N SER A 599 20.70 -2.14 -11.89
CA SER A 599 20.93 -3.28 -10.98
C SER A 599 21.18 -3.00 -9.48
N TRP A 600 20.14 -2.56 -8.77
CA TRP A 600 19.96 -2.97 -7.37
C TRP A 600 18.62 -3.71 -7.24
N LYS A 601 18.70 -4.96 -6.79
CA LYS A 601 17.55 -5.80 -6.44
C LYS A 601 16.78 -5.09 -5.33
N PHE A 602 15.67 -4.46 -5.70
CA PHE A 602 14.66 -4.03 -4.74
C PHE A 602 14.16 -5.26 -3.99
N PHE A 603 14.49 -5.36 -2.70
CA PHE A 603 13.76 -6.23 -1.78
C PHE A 603 12.33 -5.68 -1.66
N PRO A 604 11.29 -6.45 -2.02
CA PRO A 604 9.91 -6.00 -1.88
C PRO A 604 9.41 -6.42 -0.50
N PHE A 605 9.39 -5.51 0.47
CA PHE A 605 8.63 -5.72 1.70
C PHE A 605 7.56 -4.62 1.88
N TYR A 606 6.32 -5.11 1.72
CA TYR A 606 5.03 -4.75 2.30
C TYR A 606 4.75 -3.30 2.72
N SER A 607 3.87 -2.63 1.96
CA SER A 607 2.44 -2.43 2.30
C SER A 607 1.69 -1.91 1.09
#